data_AF-A0A938IP76-F1
#
_entry.id   AF-A0A938IP76-F1
#
_cell.length_a   1.000
_cell.length_b   1.000
_cell.length_c   1.000
_cell.angle_alpha   90.00
_cell.angle_beta   90.00
_cell.angle_gamma   90.00
#
_symmetry.space_group_name_H-M   'P 1'
#
loop_
_entity.id
_entity.type
_entity.pdbx_description
1 polymer ?
#
loop_
_entity_poly.entity_id
_entity_poly.type
_entity_poly.pdbx_seq_one_letter_code
_entity_poly.pdbx_strand_id
1 'polypeptide(L)'
;MRIPPDGASSMAYSPTHDRRGTWVVRRRPVIAIVVAIVLFSTVAIAIIARELLTARHVRSEFESLRAAGYPVDNASMAAWFRNQTSSEGTALWHEALSLATGCGDAYPLFGELPFVGTAPAPVVLEPGSPWPEEPAASAFLAWARPAIDKIEKAGAAPGPVWWPISFQGFNTLLEPLQESRSVVRLLQLDVEHALYHRDGARAMRSLHAMRRAADAFDWGAALIGELVELARRQVHHGTIQRSLACDVWTESDIDTLLEQLGPARDAPAAWRRAMSVERALAWATLSSPDGEAAYGPSGSGILLFMRIPSSRASLLHWQRRLIEVADGGLAQLDIRASRIEREASDTAHSPLGVALPIPPWETMLLPAVSSMASAFERDEESRRLTRASLAIHRFRLRIGDWPASLAELHAHGLSSEDVSTFHRGPFGYSVDGGEARIWTYNPSKKDAVPLDCPALDDKEFHGAIVVIRKRSDRP
;
A
#
# COMPACT_ATOMS: atom_id res chain seq x y z
N MET A 1 86.47 -15.36 2.79
CA MET A 1 86.95 -15.66 4.16
C MET A 1 86.26 -16.95 4.60
N ARG A 2 87.05 -17.97 4.97
CA ARG A 2 86.73 -19.37 5.36
C ARG A 2 86.19 -20.35 4.30
N ILE A 3 87.15 -21.04 3.68
CA ILE A 3 87.18 -22.46 3.26
C ILE A 3 87.56 -23.32 4.52
N PRO A 4 87.67 -24.68 4.57
CA PRO A 4 87.21 -25.88 3.79
C PRO A 4 86.64 -26.99 4.77
N PRO A 5 86.75 -28.34 4.59
CA PRO A 5 87.06 -29.23 3.45
C PRO A 5 86.17 -30.50 3.28
N ASP A 6 86.39 -31.16 2.13
CA ASP A 6 86.54 -32.60 1.85
C ASP A 6 85.64 -33.67 2.49
N GLY A 7 85.13 -34.56 1.64
CA GLY A 7 84.47 -35.78 2.07
C GLY A 7 84.18 -36.78 0.94
N ALA A 8 85.25 -37.41 0.44
CA ALA A 8 85.31 -38.80 -0.03
C ALA A 8 84.34 -39.30 -1.13
N SER A 9 84.97 -39.60 -2.27
CA SER A 9 84.61 -40.65 -3.21
C SER A 9 84.21 -41.97 -2.52
N SER A 10 83.03 -42.49 -2.88
CA SER A 10 82.69 -43.90 -2.72
C SER A 10 81.99 -44.37 -3.99
N MET A 11 82.79 -45.03 -4.83
CA MET A 11 82.36 -45.92 -5.90
C MET A 11 81.66 -47.11 -5.25
N ALA A 12 80.34 -47.18 -5.32
CA ALA A 12 79.56 -48.36 -4.96
C ALA A 12 78.64 -48.73 -6.12
N TYR A 13 79.10 -49.73 -6.87
CA TYR A 13 78.34 -50.79 -7.52
C TYR A 13 76.82 -50.56 -7.68
N SER A 14 76.39 -50.23 -8.90
CA SER A 14 74.97 -50.23 -9.29
C SER A 14 74.40 -51.64 -9.24
N PRO A 15 73.37 -51.93 -8.42
CA PRO A 15 72.53 -53.09 -8.63
C PRO A 15 71.57 -52.75 -9.78
N THR A 16 71.57 -53.61 -10.80
CA THR A 16 70.56 -53.67 -11.85
C THR A 16 69.20 -53.98 -11.23
N HIS A 17 68.50 -52.94 -10.76
CA HIS A 17 67.10 -53.05 -10.38
C HIS A 17 66.22 -53.16 -11.63
N ASP A 18 65.70 -54.36 -11.78
CA ASP A 18 64.50 -54.78 -12.50
C ASP A 18 63.54 -53.63 -12.90
N ARG A 19 63.58 -53.23 -14.18
CA ARG A 19 62.64 -52.30 -14.82
C ARG A 19 61.40 -53.04 -15.35
N ARG A 20 60.77 -53.89 -14.54
CA ARG A 20 59.46 -54.47 -14.85
C ARG A 20 58.50 -54.26 -13.70
N GLY A 21 57.97 -53.04 -13.53
CA GLY A 21 57.00 -52.82 -12.45
C GLY A 21 56.34 -51.45 -12.28
N THR A 22 56.37 -50.50 -13.23
CA THR A 22 55.76 -49.16 -12.99
C THR A 22 54.73 -48.70 -14.02
N TRP A 23 54.37 -49.53 -15.00
CA TRP A 23 53.33 -49.19 -16.00
C TRP A 23 51.89 -49.15 -15.45
N VAL A 24 51.65 -49.69 -14.26
CA VAL A 24 50.30 -49.72 -13.64
C VAL A 24 49.98 -48.44 -12.85
N VAL A 25 50.99 -47.66 -12.44
CA VAL A 25 50.78 -46.46 -11.60
C VAL A 25 50.33 -45.24 -12.42
N ARG A 26 50.60 -45.20 -13.73
CA ARG A 26 50.31 -44.03 -14.58
C ARG A 26 48.89 -43.98 -15.17
N ARG A 27 48.08 -45.05 -15.06
CA ARG A 27 46.70 -45.11 -15.60
C ARG A 27 45.61 -44.66 -14.62
N ARG A 28 45.89 -44.68 -13.31
CA ARG A 28 44.96 -44.25 -12.26
C ARG A 28 44.47 -42.78 -12.37
N PRO A 29 45.32 -41.77 -12.68
CA PRO A 29 44.84 -40.40 -12.81
C PRO A 29 43.92 -40.20 -14.02
N VAL A 30 44.15 -40.92 -15.13
CA VAL A 30 43.30 -40.83 -16.32
C VAL A 30 41.88 -41.34 -16.05
N ILE A 31 41.76 -42.48 -15.36
CA ILE A 31 40.45 -43.03 -14.98
C ILE A 31 39.71 -42.07 -14.03
N ALA A 32 40.41 -41.51 -13.04
CA ALA A 32 39.81 -40.53 -12.12
C ALA A 32 39.31 -39.27 -12.84
N ILE A 33 40.07 -38.75 -13.81
CA ILE A 33 39.66 -37.59 -14.62
C ILE A 33 38.43 -37.93 -15.47
N VAL A 34 38.40 -39.08 -16.13
CA VAL A 34 37.24 -39.50 -16.95
C VAL A 34 36.00 -39.65 -16.08
N VAL A 35 36.11 -40.30 -14.91
CA VAL A 35 35.00 -40.43 -13.95
C VAL A 35 34.51 -39.06 -13.47
N ALA A 36 35.42 -38.14 -13.14
CA ALA A 36 35.06 -36.78 -12.73
C ALA A 36 34.35 -36.01 -13.85
N ILE A 37 34.81 -36.12 -15.09
CA ILE A 37 34.16 -35.49 -16.26
C ILE A 37 32.77 -36.07 -16.49
N VAL A 38 32.60 -37.39 -16.42
CA VAL A 38 31.30 -38.04 -16.60
C VAL A 38 30.34 -37.63 -15.49
N LEU A 39 30.80 -37.60 -14.24
CA LEU A 39 29.99 -37.17 -13.10
C LEU A 39 29.57 -35.70 -13.22
N PHE A 40 30.52 -34.82 -13.55
CA PHE A 40 30.23 -33.40 -13.78
C PHE A 40 29.28 -33.19 -14.95
N SER A 41 29.49 -33.88 -16.07
CA SER A 41 28.63 -33.79 -17.26
C SER A 41 27.22 -34.30 -16.97
N THR A 42 27.08 -35.38 -16.20
CA THR A 42 25.77 -35.93 -15.81
C THR A 42 25.01 -34.94 -14.94
N VAL A 43 25.67 -34.33 -13.95
CA VAL A 43 25.07 -33.29 -13.11
C VAL A 43 24.71 -32.06 -13.95
N ALA A 44 25.59 -31.61 -14.84
CA ALA A 44 25.32 -30.48 -15.73
C ALA A 44 24.13 -30.74 -16.66
N ILE A 45 24.04 -31.92 -17.26
CA ILE A 45 22.90 -32.33 -18.10
C ILE A 45 21.61 -32.36 -17.28
N ALA A 46 21.65 -32.90 -16.05
CA ALA A 46 20.49 -32.92 -15.17
C ALA A 46 20.02 -31.50 -14.80
N ILE A 47 20.95 -30.58 -14.50
CA ILE A 47 20.64 -29.17 -14.24
C ILE A 47 20.04 -28.51 -15.48
N ILE A 48 20.65 -28.68 -16.66
CA ILE A 48 20.15 -28.10 -17.92
C ILE A 48 18.75 -28.64 -18.22
N ALA A 49 18.53 -29.95 -18.11
CA ALA A 49 17.23 -30.56 -18.35
C ALA A 49 16.17 -30.02 -17.38
N ARG A 50 16.50 -29.89 -16.09
CA ARG A 50 15.64 -29.26 -15.08
C ARG A 50 15.30 -27.82 -15.47
N GLU A 51 16.28 -27.00 -15.82
CA GLU A 51 16.04 -25.59 -16.18
C GLU A 51 15.22 -25.45 -17.47
N LEU A 52 15.38 -26.34 -18.45
CA LEU A 52 14.55 -26.37 -19.66
C LEU A 52 13.10 -26.74 -19.35
N LEU A 53 12.86 -27.72 -18.48
CA LEU A 53 11.51 -28.09 -18.04
C LEU A 53 10.86 -26.95 -17.26
N THR A 54 11.60 -26.32 -16.35
CA THR A 54 11.13 -25.16 -15.59
C THR A 54 10.82 -23.98 -16.50
N ALA A 55 11.64 -23.72 -17.52
CA ALA A 55 11.38 -22.66 -18.50
C ALA A 55 10.06 -22.89 -19.26
N ARG A 56 9.74 -24.14 -19.60
CA ARG A 56 8.45 -24.50 -20.23
C ARG A 56 7.28 -24.27 -19.27
N HIS A 57 7.43 -24.65 -18.00
CA HIS A 57 6.41 -24.43 -16.99
C HIS A 57 6.12 -22.93 -16.79
N VAL A 58 7.17 -22.12 -16.60
CA VAL A 58 7.06 -20.66 -16.47
C VAL A 58 6.36 -20.05 -17.69
N ARG A 59 6.73 -20.46 -18.91
CA ARG A 59 6.08 -19.97 -20.14
C ARG A 59 4.59 -20.34 -20.19
N SER A 60 4.26 -21.59 -19.89
CA SER A 60 2.87 -22.05 -19.85
C SER A 60 2.04 -21.29 -18.83
N GLU A 61 2.61 -20.96 -17.67
CA GLU A 61 1.93 -20.16 -16.66
C GLU A 61 1.65 -18.73 -17.16
N PHE A 62 2.62 -18.08 -17.80
CA PHE A 62 2.39 -16.76 -18.40
C PHE A 62 1.37 -16.77 -19.54
N GLU A 63 1.37 -17.81 -20.36
CA GLU A 63 0.34 -17.99 -21.40
C GLU A 63 -1.04 -18.14 -20.76
N SER A 64 -1.16 -18.91 -19.67
CA SER A 64 -2.40 -19.03 -18.89
C SER A 64 -2.83 -17.69 -18.29
N LEU A 65 -1.91 -16.92 -17.71
CA LEU A 65 -2.22 -15.59 -17.14
C LEU A 65 -2.71 -14.61 -18.20
N ARG A 66 -2.04 -14.60 -19.37
CA ARG A 66 -2.45 -13.79 -20.51
C ARG A 66 -3.82 -14.21 -21.05
N ALA A 67 -4.08 -15.51 -21.15
CA ALA A 67 -5.38 -16.04 -21.57
C ALA A 67 -6.50 -15.68 -20.59
N ALA A 68 -6.19 -15.58 -19.29
CA ALA A 68 -7.10 -15.10 -18.26
C ALA A 68 -7.23 -13.56 -18.19
N GLY A 69 -6.55 -12.82 -19.07
CA GLY A 69 -6.63 -11.36 -19.16
C GLY A 69 -5.79 -10.60 -18.12
N TYR A 70 -4.90 -11.28 -17.39
CA TYR A 70 -3.98 -10.62 -16.45
C TYR A 70 -2.78 -10.01 -17.18
N PRO A 71 -2.29 -8.84 -16.73
CA PRO A 71 -1.06 -8.27 -17.27
C PRO A 71 0.13 -9.16 -16.90
N VAL A 72 1.11 -9.23 -17.80
CA VAL A 72 2.33 -10.03 -17.62
C VAL A 72 3.59 -9.26 -18.01
N ASP A 73 3.47 -8.10 -18.64
CA ASP A 73 4.57 -7.24 -19.10
C ASP A 73 4.10 -5.78 -19.19
N ASN A 74 5.00 -4.83 -19.51
CA ASN A 74 4.67 -3.40 -19.58
C ASN A 74 3.55 -3.09 -20.60
N ALA A 75 3.54 -3.77 -21.75
CA ALA A 75 2.57 -3.52 -22.81
C ALA A 75 1.16 -4.00 -22.43
N SER A 76 1.06 -5.22 -21.90
CA SER A 76 -0.19 -5.76 -21.38
C SER A 76 -0.69 -4.99 -20.15
N MET A 77 0.20 -4.43 -19.33
CA MET A 77 -0.17 -3.55 -18.22
C MET A 77 -0.74 -2.21 -18.71
N ALA A 78 -0.12 -1.58 -19.71
CA ALA A 78 -0.65 -0.37 -20.32
C ALA A 78 -2.05 -0.59 -20.93
N ALA A 79 -2.25 -1.73 -21.59
CA ALA A 79 -3.56 -2.11 -22.12
C ALA A 79 -4.58 -2.38 -21.00
N TRP A 80 -4.18 -3.12 -19.97
CA TRP A 80 -5.01 -3.44 -18.80
C TRP A 80 -5.45 -2.18 -18.04
N PHE A 81 -4.52 -1.23 -17.83
CA PHE A 81 -4.80 0.06 -17.22
C PHE A 81 -5.76 0.90 -18.05
N ARG A 82 -5.52 0.99 -19.37
CA ARG A 82 -6.42 1.71 -20.30
C ARG A 82 -7.83 1.15 -20.32
N ASN A 83 -8.00 -0.16 -20.23
CA ASN A 83 -9.31 -0.80 -20.24
C ASN A 83 -10.13 -0.59 -18.96
N GLN A 84 -9.49 -0.16 -17.87
CA GLN A 84 -10.15 0.10 -16.58
C GLN A 84 -10.28 1.58 -16.26
N THR A 85 -9.82 2.45 -17.15
CA THR A 85 -9.80 3.88 -16.92
C THR A 85 -10.52 4.62 -18.05
N SER A 86 -11.14 5.75 -17.72
CA SER A 86 -11.78 6.62 -18.68
C SER A 86 -10.84 7.71 -19.14
N SER A 87 -10.73 7.93 -20.45
CA SER A 87 -10.07 9.11 -21.00
C SER A 87 -10.90 10.39 -20.82
N GLU A 88 -12.18 10.25 -20.46
CA GLU A 88 -13.04 11.40 -20.14
C GLU A 88 -12.54 12.08 -18.87
N GLY A 89 -12.32 13.39 -18.94
CA GLY A 89 -11.82 14.17 -17.80
C GLY A 89 -10.31 14.15 -17.59
N THR A 90 -9.51 13.35 -18.33
CA THR A 90 -8.04 13.33 -18.20
C THR A 90 -7.42 14.73 -18.28
N ALA A 91 -7.81 15.53 -19.28
CA ALA A 91 -7.28 16.88 -19.44
C ALA A 91 -7.68 17.82 -18.28
N LEU A 92 -8.90 17.69 -17.75
CA LEU A 92 -9.38 18.49 -16.63
C LEU A 92 -8.65 18.13 -15.33
N TRP A 93 -8.43 16.83 -15.09
CA TRP A 93 -7.67 16.35 -13.94
C TRP A 93 -6.19 16.74 -14.02
N HIS A 94 -5.60 16.71 -15.22
CA HIS A 94 -4.25 17.22 -15.43
C HIS A 94 -4.13 18.71 -15.08
N GLU A 95 -5.07 19.53 -15.54
CA GLU A 95 -5.10 20.95 -15.18
C GLU A 95 -5.32 21.14 -13.67
N ALA A 96 -6.24 20.38 -13.07
CA ALA A 96 -6.52 20.43 -11.63
C ALA A 96 -5.29 20.08 -10.78
N LEU A 97 -4.56 19.00 -11.11
CA LEU A 97 -3.34 18.61 -10.41
C LEU A 97 -2.24 19.67 -10.57
N SER A 98 -2.04 20.16 -11.80
CA SER A 98 -1.03 21.19 -12.07
C SER A 98 -1.28 22.45 -11.25
N LEU A 99 -2.54 22.92 -11.19
CA LEU A 99 -2.93 24.06 -10.37
C LEU A 99 -2.75 23.77 -8.87
N ALA A 100 -3.23 22.62 -8.38
CA ALA A 100 -3.16 22.27 -6.96
C ALA A 100 -1.72 22.07 -6.46
N THR A 101 -0.83 21.51 -7.28
CA THR A 101 0.58 21.36 -6.94
C THR A 101 1.30 22.70 -7.03
N GLY A 102 1.05 23.48 -8.09
CA GLY A 102 1.58 24.84 -8.23
C GLY A 102 1.14 25.79 -7.10
N CYS A 103 0.05 25.45 -6.41
CA CYS A 103 -0.39 26.20 -5.23
C CYS A 103 0.69 26.28 -4.13
N GLY A 104 1.44 25.19 -3.93
CA GLY A 104 2.43 25.10 -2.87
C GLY A 104 3.66 25.96 -3.12
N ASP A 105 4.18 25.91 -4.34
CA ASP A 105 5.44 26.58 -4.70
C ASP A 105 5.29 28.09 -4.82
N ALA A 106 4.10 28.57 -5.19
CA ALA A 106 3.88 29.99 -5.51
C ALA A 106 3.32 30.82 -4.35
N TYR A 107 2.80 30.22 -3.27
CA TYR A 107 2.18 30.95 -2.17
C TYR A 107 3.18 31.24 -1.03
N PRO A 108 3.48 32.51 -0.68
CA PRO A 108 4.57 32.85 0.27
C PRO A 108 4.45 32.26 1.67
N LEU A 109 3.22 32.03 2.16
CA LEU A 109 2.95 31.52 3.50
C LEU A 109 2.56 30.04 3.51
N PHE A 110 2.85 29.30 2.44
CA PHE A 110 2.38 27.91 2.30
C PHE A 110 2.84 27.02 3.46
N GLY A 111 4.08 27.18 3.93
CA GLY A 111 4.63 26.40 5.05
C GLY A 111 3.91 26.62 6.39
N GLU A 112 3.24 27.76 6.56
CA GLU A 112 2.52 28.16 7.78
C GLU A 112 1.07 27.67 7.82
N LEU A 113 0.61 26.97 6.78
CA LEU A 113 -0.76 26.48 6.68
C LEU A 113 -0.90 25.06 7.24
N PRO A 114 -1.99 24.74 7.95
CA PRO A 114 -2.27 23.37 8.34
C PRO A 114 -2.66 22.53 7.11
N PHE A 115 -2.43 21.22 7.20
CA PHE A 115 -2.74 20.19 6.18
C PHE A 115 -1.96 20.27 4.87
N VAL A 116 -1.86 21.45 4.26
CA VAL A 116 -1.11 21.68 3.02
C VAL A 116 0.36 22.02 3.29
N GLY A 117 0.64 22.72 4.39
CA GLY A 117 1.98 23.11 4.83
C GLY A 117 2.51 22.25 5.97
N THR A 118 3.30 22.88 6.85
CA THR A 118 3.94 22.23 8.01
C THR A 118 3.36 22.63 9.34
N ALA A 119 2.44 23.61 9.36
CA ALA A 119 1.79 24.03 10.60
C ALA A 119 0.93 22.89 11.17
N PRO A 120 0.88 22.75 12.51
CA PRO A 120 0.07 21.73 13.14
C PRO A 120 -1.41 21.96 12.82
N ALA A 121 -2.13 20.87 12.53
CA ALA A 121 -3.56 20.94 12.40
C ALA A 121 -4.20 21.27 13.78
N PRO A 122 -5.24 22.12 13.83
CA PRO A 122 -5.97 22.36 15.06
C PRO A 122 -6.61 21.06 15.54
N VAL A 123 -6.40 20.74 16.82
CA VAL A 123 -6.89 19.51 17.46
C VAL A 123 -8.43 19.49 17.45
N VAL A 124 -9.04 20.62 17.83
CA VAL A 124 -10.49 20.84 17.78
C VAL A 124 -10.74 22.16 17.06
N LEU A 125 -11.54 22.12 16.00
CA LEU A 125 -12.06 23.32 15.34
C LEU A 125 -13.43 23.62 15.90
N GLU A 126 -13.48 24.52 16.88
CA GLU A 126 -14.74 25.04 17.39
C GLU A 126 -15.03 26.38 16.70
N PRO A 127 -16.21 26.53 16.05
CA PRO A 127 -16.59 27.81 15.46
C PRO A 127 -16.52 28.95 16.49
N GLY A 128 -15.76 29.99 16.18
CA GLY A 128 -15.56 31.16 17.04
C GLY A 128 -14.40 31.04 18.04
N SER A 129 -13.78 29.87 18.18
CA SER A 129 -12.55 29.74 18.97
C SER A 129 -11.36 30.37 18.22
N PRO A 130 -10.30 30.82 18.93
CA PRO A 130 -9.12 31.38 18.27
C PRO A 130 -8.47 30.36 17.34
N TRP A 131 -8.31 30.71 16.07
CA TRP A 131 -7.52 29.97 15.10
C TRP A 131 -6.50 30.93 14.48
N PRO A 132 -5.27 30.99 15.02
CA PRO A 132 -4.26 31.98 14.61
C PRO A 132 -3.94 31.95 13.11
N GLU A 133 -3.99 30.76 12.50
CA GLU A 133 -3.69 30.55 11.08
C GLU A 133 -4.90 30.85 10.16
N GLU A 134 -6.08 31.17 10.70
CA GLU A 134 -7.30 31.40 9.90
C GLU A 134 -7.12 32.49 8.84
N PRO A 135 -6.52 33.68 9.12
CA PRO A 135 -6.36 34.70 8.10
C PRO A 135 -5.46 34.24 6.94
N ALA A 136 -4.41 33.47 7.25
CA ALA A 136 -3.51 32.89 6.26
C ALA A 136 -4.22 31.81 5.43
N ALA A 137 -5.01 30.94 6.08
CA ALA A 137 -5.82 29.92 5.42
C ALA A 137 -6.88 30.54 4.51
N SER A 138 -7.57 31.58 4.97
CA SER A 138 -8.57 32.32 4.20
C SER A 138 -7.97 32.95 2.94
N ALA A 139 -6.84 33.67 3.10
CA ALA A 139 -6.12 34.27 1.97
C ALA A 139 -5.61 33.22 0.98
N PHE A 140 -5.08 32.09 1.48
CA PHE A 140 -4.64 30.99 0.63
C PHE A 140 -5.80 30.35 -0.13
N LEU A 141 -6.92 30.05 0.52
CA LEU A 141 -8.09 29.45 -0.13
C LEU A 141 -8.75 30.38 -1.14
N ALA A 142 -8.70 31.71 -0.91
CA ALA A 142 -9.11 32.69 -1.90
C ALA A 142 -8.20 32.64 -3.15
N TRP A 143 -6.89 32.53 -2.93
CA TRP A 143 -5.91 32.42 -4.01
C TRP A 143 -5.98 31.07 -4.75
N ALA A 144 -6.20 29.97 -4.03
CA ALA A 144 -6.31 28.61 -4.56
C ALA A 144 -7.69 28.28 -5.16
N ARG A 145 -8.65 29.23 -5.13
CA ARG A 145 -10.00 29.05 -5.67
C ARG A 145 -10.03 28.49 -7.09
N PRO A 146 -9.19 28.97 -8.06
CA PRO A 146 -9.18 28.41 -9.40
C PRO A 146 -8.83 26.92 -9.44
N ALA A 147 -7.97 26.44 -8.54
CA ALA A 147 -7.64 25.02 -8.42
C ALA A 147 -8.85 24.23 -7.89
N ILE A 148 -9.50 24.72 -6.83
CA ILE A 148 -10.71 24.10 -6.25
C ILE A 148 -11.82 23.98 -7.30
N ASP A 149 -12.13 25.07 -8.01
CA ASP A 149 -13.17 25.08 -9.05
C ASP A 149 -12.84 24.09 -10.18
N LYS A 150 -11.54 23.95 -10.52
CA LYS A 150 -11.08 22.97 -11.51
C LYS A 150 -11.24 21.54 -11.02
N ILE A 151 -10.92 21.26 -9.75
CA ILE A 151 -11.10 19.95 -9.13
C ILE A 151 -12.59 19.56 -9.12
N GLU A 152 -13.47 20.47 -8.69
CA GLU A 152 -14.92 20.25 -8.71
C GLU A 152 -15.43 19.93 -10.12
N LYS A 153 -15.00 20.71 -11.12
CA LYS A 153 -15.34 20.47 -12.53
C LYS A 153 -14.80 19.14 -13.04
N ALA A 154 -13.57 18.78 -12.70
CA ALA A 154 -12.96 17.51 -13.10
C ALA A 154 -13.65 16.30 -12.44
N GLY A 155 -14.12 16.45 -11.21
CA GLY A 155 -14.85 15.42 -10.46
C GLY A 155 -16.22 15.02 -11.04
N ALA A 156 -16.73 15.78 -12.02
CA ALA A 156 -17.94 15.39 -12.76
C ALA A 156 -17.68 14.28 -13.80
N ALA A 157 -16.42 14.08 -14.22
CA ALA A 157 -16.05 13.02 -15.15
C ALA A 157 -16.10 11.63 -14.46
N PRO A 158 -16.39 10.56 -15.21
CA PRO A 158 -16.36 9.21 -14.66
C PRO A 158 -14.94 8.80 -14.25
N GLY A 159 -14.79 8.27 -13.03
CA GLY A 159 -13.57 7.64 -12.56
C GLY A 159 -13.56 6.11 -12.81
N PRO A 160 -12.39 5.45 -12.73
CA PRO A 160 -11.07 6.06 -12.57
C PRO A 160 -10.58 6.70 -13.88
N VAL A 161 -9.80 7.77 -13.79
CA VAL A 161 -9.35 8.57 -14.94
C VAL A 161 -8.06 8.02 -15.53
N TRP A 162 -7.96 8.00 -16.84
CA TRP A 162 -6.80 7.52 -17.58
C TRP A 162 -5.66 8.53 -17.53
N TRP A 163 -4.43 8.02 -17.45
CA TRP A 163 -3.20 8.79 -17.49
C TRP A 163 -2.16 8.16 -18.43
N PRO A 164 -1.30 8.97 -19.06
CA PRO A 164 -0.25 8.49 -19.96
C PRO A 164 0.94 7.89 -19.18
N ILE A 165 0.69 6.88 -18.34
CA ILE A 165 1.73 6.21 -17.55
C ILE A 165 2.62 5.37 -18.48
N SER A 166 3.92 5.64 -18.46
CA SER A 166 4.92 4.79 -19.10
C SER A 166 5.33 3.67 -18.15
N PHE A 167 4.71 2.50 -18.29
CA PHE A 167 5.08 1.32 -17.51
C PHE A 167 6.48 0.83 -17.85
N GLN A 168 7.35 0.79 -16.85
CA GLN A 168 8.77 0.42 -16.93
C GLN A 168 9.16 -0.51 -15.78
N GLY A 169 8.35 -1.53 -15.51
CA GLY A 169 8.53 -2.39 -14.34
C GLY A 169 8.54 -1.57 -13.04
N PHE A 170 9.42 -1.87 -12.10
CA PHE A 170 9.52 -1.11 -10.85
C PHE A 170 10.02 0.34 -11.00
N ASN A 171 10.52 0.72 -12.17
CA ASN A 171 10.86 2.12 -12.47
C ASN A 171 9.64 2.93 -12.96
N THR A 172 8.44 2.34 -12.97
CA THR A 172 7.22 3.06 -13.34
C THR A 172 6.99 4.20 -12.35
N LEU A 173 7.06 5.44 -12.85
CA LEU A 173 6.72 6.62 -12.08
C LEU A 173 5.20 6.80 -12.03
N LEU A 174 4.68 7.03 -10.83
CA LEU A 174 3.26 7.27 -10.57
C LEU A 174 3.07 8.71 -10.07
N GLU A 175 3.60 9.68 -10.84
CA GLU A 175 3.58 11.12 -10.49
C GLU A 175 2.18 11.64 -10.18
N PRO A 176 1.13 11.39 -11.01
CA PRO A 176 -0.18 11.97 -10.74
C PRO A 176 -0.81 11.40 -9.46
N LEU A 177 -0.43 10.17 -9.07
CA LEU A 177 -0.85 9.58 -7.80
C LEU A 177 -0.22 10.31 -6.61
N GLN A 178 1.06 10.68 -6.68
CA GLN A 178 1.72 11.45 -5.63
C GLN A 178 1.12 12.87 -5.54
N GLU A 179 0.90 13.52 -6.69
CA GLU A 179 0.30 14.85 -6.78
C GLU A 179 -1.15 14.88 -6.28
N SER A 180 -1.90 13.78 -6.43
CA SER A 180 -3.28 13.68 -5.92
C SER A 180 -3.40 13.92 -4.41
N ARG A 181 -2.31 13.74 -3.65
CA ARG A 181 -2.26 14.07 -2.21
C ARG A 181 -2.42 15.57 -1.96
N SER A 182 -1.87 16.42 -2.83
CA SER A 182 -1.99 17.88 -2.75
C SER A 182 -3.44 18.31 -2.94
N VAL A 183 -4.18 17.67 -3.85
CA VAL A 183 -5.62 17.90 -4.05
C VAL A 183 -6.41 17.60 -2.78
N VAL A 184 -6.23 16.42 -2.19
CA VAL A 184 -7.00 16.04 -0.98
C VAL A 184 -6.66 16.94 0.20
N ARG A 185 -5.39 17.33 0.38
CA ARG A 185 -4.98 18.26 1.45
C ARG A 185 -5.55 19.67 1.25
N LEU A 186 -5.57 20.17 0.02
CA LEU A 186 -6.18 21.46 -0.32
C LEU A 186 -7.68 21.46 0.01
N LEU A 187 -8.40 20.42 -0.40
CA LEU A 187 -9.82 20.28 -0.11
C LEU A 187 -10.09 20.08 1.38
N GLN A 188 -9.23 19.33 2.09
CA GLN A 188 -9.32 19.20 3.54
C GLN A 188 -9.23 20.58 4.22
N LEU A 189 -8.26 21.42 3.84
CA LEU A 189 -8.16 22.78 4.36
C LEU A 189 -9.43 23.60 4.05
N ASP A 190 -9.99 23.47 2.85
CA ASP A 190 -11.24 24.16 2.47
C ASP A 190 -12.43 23.73 3.34
N VAL A 191 -12.58 22.43 3.60
CA VAL A 191 -13.63 21.90 4.50
C VAL A 191 -13.45 22.46 5.91
N GLU A 192 -12.25 22.38 6.48
CA GLU A 192 -11.99 22.83 7.85
C GLU A 192 -12.23 24.33 8.02
N HIS A 193 -11.83 25.13 7.03
CA HIS A 193 -12.15 26.56 6.98
C HIS A 193 -13.65 26.83 6.85
N ALA A 194 -14.36 26.08 6.01
CA ALA A 194 -15.81 26.21 5.87
C ALA A 194 -16.53 25.86 7.18
N LEU A 195 -16.11 24.80 7.87
CA LEU A 195 -16.65 24.37 9.16
C LEU A 195 -16.43 25.43 10.25
N TYR A 196 -15.23 26.03 10.30
CA TYR A 196 -14.92 27.12 11.23
C TYR A 196 -15.91 28.30 11.11
N HIS A 197 -16.30 28.64 9.87
CA HIS A 197 -17.29 29.68 9.56
C HIS A 197 -18.74 29.19 9.50
N ARG A 198 -19.01 27.93 9.90
CA ARG A 198 -20.33 27.28 9.82
C ARG A 198 -20.96 27.26 8.42
N ASP A 199 -20.15 27.28 7.36
CA ASP A 199 -20.59 27.15 5.98
C ASP A 199 -20.69 25.67 5.58
N GLY A 200 -21.76 25.01 6.05
CA GLY A 200 -22.03 23.60 5.76
C GLY A 200 -22.13 23.30 4.26
N ALA A 201 -22.67 24.23 3.47
CA ALA A 201 -22.81 24.05 2.03
C ALA A 201 -21.46 23.99 1.30
N ARG A 202 -20.51 24.87 1.65
CA ARG A 202 -19.14 24.82 1.12
C ARG A 202 -18.41 23.57 1.61
N ALA A 203 -18.53 23.23 2.90
CA ALA A 203 -17.93 22.01 3.45
C ALA A 203 -18.42 20.75 2.71
N MET A 204 -19.72 20.65 2.42
CA MET A 204 -20.31 19.53 1.68
C MET A 204 -19.75 19.41 0.25
N ARG A 205 -19.64 20.54 -0.48
CA ARG A 205 -19.05 20.54 -1.83
C ARG A 205 -17.62 20.03 -1.83
N SER A 206 -16.80 20.47 -0.88
CA SER A 206 -15.41 20.06 -0.78
C SER A 206 -15.26 18.60 -0.32
N LEU A 207 -16.14 18.10 0.57
CA LEU A 207 -16.21 16.67 0.90
C LEU A 207 -16.58 15.81 -0.31
N HIS A 208 -17.54 16.25 -1.13
CA HIS A 208 -17.84 15.60 -2.41
C HIS A 208 -16.63 15.61 -3.34
N ALA A 209 -15.94 16.74 -3.47
CA ALA A 209 -14.74 16.85 -4.30
C ALA A 209 -13.62 15.90 -3.81
N MET A 210 -13.44 15.73 -2.50
CA MET A 210 -12.48 14.77 -1.94
C MET A 210 -12.82 13.35 -2.34
N ARG A 211 -14.11 12.97 -2.27
CA ARG A 211 -14.57 11.64 -2.71
C ARG A 211 -14.34 11.43 -4.20
N ARG A 212 -14.71 12.41 -5.03
CA ARG A 212 -14.49 12.35 -6.49
C ARG A 212 -13.01 12.28 -6.85
N ALA A 213 -12.16 12.96 -6.09
CA ALA A 213 -10.70 12.83 -6.22
C ALA A 213 -10.20 11.44 -5.82
N ALA A 214 -10.75 10.80 -4.79
CA ALA A 214 -10.41 9.39 -4.51
C ALA A 214 -10.79 8.50 -5.72
N ASP A 215 -12.05 8.57 -6.16
CA ASP A 215 -12.58 7.75 -7.26
C ASP A 215 -11.83 7.97 -8.59
N ALA A 216 -11.42 9.20 -8.91
CA ALA A 216 -10.68 9.53 -10.14
C ALA A 216 -9.30 8.84 -10.22
N PHE A 217 -8.71 8.46 -9.08
CA PHE A 217 -7.40 7.82 -9.03
C PHE A 217 -7.45 6.43 -8.37
N ASP A 218 -8.62 5.78 -8.25
CA ASP A 218 -8.77 4.37 -7.82
C ASP A 218 -8.34 3.43 -8.96
N TRP A 219 -7.07 3.53 -9.35
CA TRP A 219 -6.51 2.88 -10.53
C TRP A 219 -6.27 1.38 -10.38
N GLY A 220 -6.15 0.89 -9.14
CA GLY A 220 -5.67 -0.48 -8.88
C GLY A 220 -4.30 -0.77 -9.50
N ALA A 221 -3.44 0.25 -9.63
CA ALA A 221 -2.24 0.18 -10.46
C ALA A 221 -1.05 -0.57 -9.83
N ALA A 222 -0.94 -0.63 -8.50
CA ALA A 222 0.16 -1.27 -7.78
C ALA A 222 -0.17 -1.29 -6.27
N LEU A 223 0.63 -1.97 -5.45
CA LEU A 223 0.55 -1.93 -3.99
C LEU A 223 0.63 -0.49 -3.47
N ILE A 224 1.60 0.30 -3.96
CA ILE A 224 1.71 1.71 -3.57
C ILE A 224 0.49 2.53 -4.02
N GLY A 225 -0.10 2.16 -5.15
CA GLY A 225 -1.38 2.69 -5.65
C GLY A 225 -2.49 2.54 -4.63
N GLU A 226 -2.69 1.31 -4.17
CA GLU A 226 -3.69 0.97 -3.16
C GLU A 226 -3.44 1.67 -1.83
N LEU A 227 -2.19 1.75 -1.35
CA LEU A 227 -1.87 2.46 -0.11
C LEU A 227 -2.22 3.95 -0.18
N VAL A 228 -1.95 4.61 -1.31
CA VAL A 228 -2.32 6.02 -1.50
C VAL A 228 -3.83 6.19 -1.56
N GLU A 229 -4.54 5.28 -2.21
CA GLU A 229 -6.01 5.31 -2.25
C GLU A 229 -6.63 5.16 -0.86
N LEU A 230 -6.19 4.15 -0.09
CA LEU A 230 -6.66 3.94 1.28
C LEU A 230 -6.36 5.15 2.17
N ALA A 231 -5.19 5.77 2.03
CA ALA A 231 -4.85 6.98 2.77
C ALA A 231 -5.79 8.16 2.46
N ARG A 232 -6.17 8.36 1.19
CA ARG A 232 -7.09 9.44 0.79
C ARG A 232 -8.50 9.23 1.34
N ARG A 233 -8.99 7.99 1.33
CA ARG A 233 -10.27 7.62 1.98
C ARG A 233 -10.23 7.87 3.48
N GLN A 234 -9.16 7.48 4.14
CA GLN A 234 -8.98 7.77 5.57
C GLN A 234 -9.01 9.27 5.88
N VAL A 235 -8.40 10.11 5.04
CA VAL A 235 -8.51 11.57 5.18
C VAL A 235 -9.95 12.03 5.01
N HIS A 236 -10.67 11.57 3.99
CA HIS A 236 -12.09 11.89 3.78
C HIS A 236 -12.98 11.47 4.97
N HIS A 237 -12.85 10.23 5.44
CA HIS A 237 -13.57 9.74 6.62
C HIS A 237 -13.24 10.57 7.87
N GLY A 238 -11.96 10.85 8.12
CA GLY A 238 -11.52 11.67 9.24
C GLY A 238 -12.07 13.10 9.20
N THR A 239 -12.15 13.71 8.01
CA THR A 239 -12.75 15.03 7.84
C THR A 239 -14.27 15.01 8.09
N ILE A 240 -14.99 13.96 7.64
CA ILE A 240 -16.40 13.78 8.01
C ILE A 240 -16.56 13.65 9.52
N GLN A 241 -15.76 12.81 10.18
CA GLN A 241 -15.81 12.61 11.62
C GLN A 241 -15.61 13.93 12.38
N ARG A 242 -14.60 14.71 12.00
CA ARG A 242 -14.32 16.03 12.59
C ARG A 242 -15.47 17.02 12.40
N SER A 243 -16.14 16.98 11.24
CA SER A 243 -17.25 17.88 10.95
C SER A 243 -18.47 17.70 11.87
N LEU A 244 -18.64 16.51 12.46
CA LEU A 244 -19.77 16.22 13.36
C LEU A 244 -19.69 16.98 14.70
N ALA A 245 -18.51 17.48 15.07
CA ALA A 245 -18.34 18.34 16.24
C ALA A 245 -18.84 19.78 15.99
N CYS A 246 -19.05 20.19 14.74
CA CYS A 246 -19.46 21.56 14.40
C CYS A 246 -20.99 21.76 14.36
N ASP A 247 -21.76 20.66 14.37
CA ASP A 247 -23.23 20.63 14.24
C ASP A 247 -23.80 21.56 13.16
N VAL A 248 -23.23 21.48 11.95
CA VAL A 248 -23.64 22.25 10.76
C VAL A 248 -24.56 21.45 9.83
N TRP A 249 -24.74 20.16 10.08
CA TRP A 249 -25.40 19.25 9.16
C TRP A 249 -26.90 19.13 9.42
N THR A 250 -27.68 19.18 8.35
CA THR A 250 -29.09 18.80 8.35
C THR A 250 -29.26 17.30 8.19
N GLU A 251 -30.48 16.79 8.37
CA GLU A 251 -30.76 15.37 8.15
C GLU A 251 -30.44 14.93 6.71
N SER A 252 -30.77 15.77 5.72
CA SER A 252 -30.48 15.50 4.31
C SER A 252 -28.97 15.50 4.02
N ASP A 253 -28.20 16.34 4.71
CA ASP A 253 -26.74 16.35 4.58
C ASP A 253 -26.15 15.04 5.13
N ILE A 254 -26.68 14.55 6.26
CA ILE A 254 -26.24 13.26 6.82
C ILE A 254 -26.53 12.11 5.88
N ASP A 255 -27.68 12.11 5.20
CA ASP A 255 -27.99 11.10 4.19
C ASP A 255 -27.01 11.17 3.01
N THR A 256 -26.67 12.39 2.57
CA THR A 256 -25.67 12.61 1.53
C THR A 256 -24.28 12.11 1.95
N LEU A 257 -23.86 12.36 3.20
CA LEU A 257 -22.58 11.86 3.73
C LEU A 257 -22.56 10.34 3.85
N LEU A 258 -23.67 9.72 4.27
CA LEU A 258 -23.81 8.26 4.30
C LEU A 258 -23.70 7.64 2.90
N GLU A 259 -24.25 8.29 1.88
CA GLU A 259 -24.10 7.89 0.48
C GLU A 259 -22.65 7.99 0.01
N GLN A 260 -21.93 9.06 0.38
CA GLN A 260 -20.52 9.24 0.02
C GLN A 260 -19.59 8.14 0.58
N LEU A 261 -19.91 7.58 1.76
CA LEU A 261 -19.14 6.46 2.32
C LEU A 261 -19.27 5.19 1.47
N GLY A 262 -20.43 4.99 0.84
CA GLY A 262 -20.72 3.83 0.01
C GLY A 262 -20.68 2.48 0.77
N PRO A 263 -20.78 1.36 0.04
CA PRO A 263 -20.62 0.03 0.61
C PRO A 263 -19.16 -0.25 0.99
N ALA A 264 -18.96 -1.29 1.80
CA ALA A 264 -17.63 -1.83 2.08
C ALA A 264 -16.91 -2.19 0.78
N ARG A 265 -15.61 -1.88 0.69
CA ARG A 265 -14.80 -2.23 -0.47
C ARG A 265 -14.61 -3.74 -0.52
N ASP A 266 -14.60 -4.31 -1.72
CA ASP A 266 -14.11 -5.68 -1.93
C ASP A 266 -12.57 -5.69 -1.81
N ALA A 267 -12.09 -5.67 -0.56
CA ALA A 267 -10.67 -5.71 -0.24
C ALA A 267 -9.96 -6.95 -0.81
N PRO A 268 -10.54 -8.17 -0.77
CA PRO A 268 -9.97 -9.32 -1.47
C PRO A 268 -9.77 -9.09 -2.98
N ALA A 269 -10.76 -8.52 -3.68
CA ALA A 269 -10.58 -8.23 -5.10
C ALA A 269 -9.52 -7.15 -5.36
N ALA A 270 -9.51 -6.07 -4.56
CA ALA A 270 -8.50 -5.02 -4.66
C ALA A 270 -7.08 -5.56 -4.43
N TRP A 271 -6.92 -6.40 -3.40
CA TRP A 271 -5.67 -7.10 -3.11
C TRP A 271 -5.18 -7.94 -4.30
N ARG A 272 -6.05 -8.79 -4.86
CA ARG A 272 -5.68 -9.64 -6.02
C ARG A 272 -5.30 -8.81 -7.23
N ARG A 273 -5.98 -7.68 -7.48
CA ARG A 273 -5.62 -6.74 -8.55
C ARG A 273 -4.22 -6.17 -8.32
N ALA A 274 -3.97 -5.59 -7.14
CA ALA A 274 -2.67 -5.01 -6.80
C ALA A 274 -1.53 -6.02 -6.94
N MET A 275 -1.68 -7.22 -6.38
CA MET A 275 -0.67 -8.29 -6.48
C MET A 275 -0.47 -8.80 -7.92
N SER A 276 -1.52 -8.76 -8.75
CA SER A 276 -1.39 -9.09 -10.17
C SER A 276 -0.56 -8.05 -10.93
N VAL A 277 -0.69 -6.78 -10.58
CA VAL A 277 0.15 -5.73 -11.19
C VAL A 277 1.58 -5.78 -10.67
N GLU A 278 1.79 -5.97 -9.36
CA GLU A 278 3.14 -6.17 -8.79
C GLU A 278 3.88 -7.32 -9.50
N ARG A 279 3.18 -8.43 -9.79
CA ARG A 279 3.74 -9.53 -10.57
C ARG A 279 4.21 -9.08 -11.96
N ALA A 280 3.37 -8.32 -12.66
CA ALA A 280 3.68 -7.86 -14.01
C ALA A 280 4.82 -6.83 -14.01
N LEU A 281 4.89 -5.95 -13.01
CA LEU A 281 5.98 -4.98 -12.83
C LEU A 281 7.30 -5.70 -12.58
N ALA A 282 7.30 -6.70 -11.70
CA ALA A 282 8.46 -7.53 -11.45
C ALA A 282 8.92 -8.26 -12.71
N TRP A 283 8.00 -8.89 -13.43
CA TRP A 283 8.36 -9.63 -14.63
C TRP A 283 8.92 -8.74 -15.73
N ALA A 284 8.31 -7.57 -15.94
CA ALA A 284 8.80 -6.59 -16.89
C ALA A 284 10.23 -6.14 -16.55
N THR A 285 10.51 -5.93 -15.26
CA THR A 285 11.85 -5.59 -14.76
C THR A 285 12.86 -6.72 -15.07
N LEU A 286 12.48 -7.98 -14.84
CA LEU A 286 13.34 -9.14 -15.06
C LEU A 286 13.52 -9.53 -16.54
N SER A 287 12.64 -9.05 -17.41
CA SER A 287 12.64 -9.34 -18.84
C SER A 287 13.24 -8.22 -19.68
N SER A 288 13.36 -7.01 -19.13
CA SER A 288 13.94 -5.87 -19.84
C SER A 288 15.47 -6.02 -19.97
N PRO A 289 16.05 -5.79 -21.17
CA PRO A 289 17.48 -5.61 -21.34
C PRO A 289 18.02 -4.46 -20.46
N ASP A 290 17.23 -3.38 -20.33
CA ASP A 290 17.56 -2.19 -19.56
C ASP A 290 17.39 -2.38 -18.04
N GLY A 291 16.85 -3.53 -17.61
CA GLY A 291 16.76 -3.88 -16.19
C GLY A 291 18.13 -3.86 -15.49
N GLU A 292 19.22 -4.08 -16.24
CA GLU A 292 20.59 -3.98 -15.73
C GLU A 292 21.00 -2.54 -15.38
N ALA A 293 20.48 -1.53 -16.09
CA ALA A 293 20.77 -0.13 -15.80
C ALA A 293 20.06 0.35 -14.52
N ALA A 294 18.87 -0.20 -14.22
CA ALA A 294 18.03 0.20 -13.10
C ALA A 294 18.68 -0.02 -11.72
N TYR A 295 19.56 -1.02 -11.59
CA TYR A 295 20.16 -1.40 -10.30
C TYR A 295 21.64 -1.01 -10.16
N GLY A 296 22.16 -0.26 -11.14
CA GLY A 296 23.56 0.14 -11.17
C GLY A 296 24.55 -1.03 -11.22
N PRO A 297 25.86 -0.75 -11.13
CA PRO A 297 26.91 -1.77 -11.27
C PRO A 297 26.82 -2.90 -10.22
N SER A 298 26.35 -2.56 -9.01
CA SER A 298 26.19 -3.48 -7.88
C SER A 298 25.01 -4.45 -8.01
N GLY A 299 24.01 -4.16 -8.86
CA GLY A 299 22.85 -5.03 -9.07
C GLY A 299 22.99 -6.08 -10.18
N SER A 300 24.02 -5.97 -11.02
CA SER A 300 24.22 -6.81 -12.20
C SER A 300 24.27 -8.32 -11.91
N GLY A 301 24.94 -8.71 -10.82
CA GLY A 301 25.05 -10.11 -10.41
C GLY A 301 23.70 -10.72 -10.00
N ILE A 302 22.88 -9.96 -9.26
CA ILE A 302 21.56 -10.42 -8.79
C ILE A 302 20.63 -10.65 -9.98
N LEU A 303 20.65 -9.76 -10.98
CA LEU A 303 19.81 -9.89 -12.17
C LEU A 303 20.17 -11.10 -13.03
N LEU A 304 21.45 -11.48 -13.10
CA LEU A 304 21.88 -12.68 -13.82
C LEU A 304 21.27 -13.95 -13.22
N PHE A 305 21.26 -14.06 -11.88
CA PHE A 305 20.60 -15.18 -11.18
C PHE A 305 19.08 -15.19 -11.41
N MET A 306 18.46 -14.03 -11.63
CA MET A 306 17.02 -13.94 -11.89
C MET A 306 16.60 -14.25 -13.31
N ARG A 307 17.55 -14.36 -14.24
CA ARG A 307 17.28 -14.88 -15.60
C ARG A 307 17.19 -16.40 -15.64
N ILE A 308 17.64 -17.09 -14.59
CA ILE A 308 17.57 -18.55 -14.48
C ILE A 308 16.09 -18.97 -14.34
N PRO A 309 15.61 -19.94 -15.13
CA PRO A 309 14.22 -20.39 -15.08
C PRO A 309 13.73 -20.81 -13.67
N SER A 310 14.56 -21.48 -12.86
CA SER A 310 14.19 -21.85 -11.49
C SER A 310 13.95 -20.65 -10.57
N SER A 311 14.73 -19.58 -10.68
CA SER A 311 14.47 -18.32 -9.96
C SER A 311 13.12 -17.71 -10.35
N ARG A 312 12.81 -17.75 -11.65
CA ARG A 312 11.53 -17.25 -12.21
C ARG A 312 10.33 -18.10 -11.78
N ALA A 313 10.50 -19.41 -11.64
CA ALA A 313 9.47 -20.29 -11.10
C ALA A 313 9.27 -20.07 -9.60
N SER A 314 10.35 -19.89 -8.82
CA SER A 314 10.28 -19.51 -7.40
C SER A 314 9.47 -18.22 -7.23
N LEU A 315 9.71 -17.27 -8.13
CA LEU A 315 9.01 -16.01 -8.14
C LEU A 315 7.50 -16.13 -8.38
N LEU A 316 7.11 -16.84 -9.44
CA LEU A 316 5.70 -17.07 -9.73
C LEU A 316 5.01 -17.81 -8.57
N HIS A 317 5.74 -18.73 -7.93
CA HIS A 317 5.25 -19.40 -6.73
C HIS A 317 4.94 -18.42 -5.60
N TRP A 318 5.88 -17.56 -5.21
CA TRP A 318 5.67 -16.58 -4.15
C TRP A 318 4.58 -15.56 -4.48
N GLN A 319 4.54 -15.05 -5.71
CA GLN A 319 3.47 -14.15 -6.17
C GLN A 319 2.09 -14.81 -6.10
N ARG A 320 1.97 -16.10 -6.43
CA ARG A 320 0.72 -16.84 -6.27
C ARG A 320 0.30 -16.89 -4.81
N ARG A 321 1.23 -17.20 -3.90
CA ARG A 321 0.97 -17.22 -2.46
C ARG A 321 0.51 -15.85 -1.95
N LEU A 322 1.11 -14.77 -2.44
CA LEU A 322 0.68 -13.40 -2.12
C LEU A 322 -0.74 -13.12 -2.61
N ILE A 323 -1.11 -13.54 -3.82
CA ILE A 323 -2.49 -13.40 -4.33
C ILE A 323 -3.49 -14.21 -3.47
N GLU A 324 -3.11 -15.43 -3.06
CA GLU A 324 -3.94 -16.32 -2.23
C GLU A 324 -4.21 -15.78 -0.81
N VAL A 325 -3.46 -14.78 -0.33
CA VAL A 325 -3.72 -14.10 0.95
C VAL A 325 -5.17 -13.60 1.02
N ALA A 326 -5.70 -13.11 -0.10
CA ALA A 326 -7.07 -12.60 -0.23
C ALA A 326 -8.16 -13.65 0.01
N ASP A 327 -7.86 -14.95 -0.07
CA ASP A 327 -8.87 -16.01 0.04
C ASP A 327 -9.46 -16.14 1.46
N GLY A 328 -8.84 -15.50 2.45
CA GLY A 328 -9.35 -15.48 3.83
C GLY A 328 -10.43 -14.42 4.09
N GLY A 329 -10.69 -13.55 3.11
CA GLY A 329 -11.49 -12.34 3.33
C GLY A 329 -10.71 -11.26 4.10
N LEU A 330 -11.37 -10.11 4.29
CA LEU A 330 -10.75 -8.94 4.93
C LEU A 330 -10.27 -9.25 6.36
N ALA A 331 -11.08 -9.91 7.19
CA ALA A 331 -10.76 -10.20 8.59
C ALA A 331 -9.58 -11.19 8.80
N GLN A 332 -9.03 -11.78 7.74
CA GLN A 332 -7.86 -12.66 7.80
C GLN A 332 -6.69 -12.10 6.99
N LEU A 333 -6.87 -10.95 6.33
CA LEU A 333 -5.91 -10.43 5.36
C LEU A 333 -4.59 -10.08 6.05
N ASP A 334 -4.64 -9.33 7.17
CA ASP A 334 -3.43 -8.95 7.90
C ASP A 334 -2.70 -10.15 8.52
N ILE A 335 -3.45 -11.07 9.12
CA ILE A 335 -2.90 -12.30 9.73
C ILE A 335 -2.16 -13.14 8.69
N ARG A 336 -2.77 -13.33 7.51
CA ARG A 336 -2.19 -14.14 6.42
C ARG A 336 -1.02 -13.43 5.75
N ALA A 337 -1.10 -12.12 5.53
CA ALA A 337 -0.02 -11.30 5.00
C ALA A 337 1.22 -11.35 5.90
N SER A 338 1.02 -11.07 7.19
CA SER A 338 2.07 -11.12 8.21
C SER A 338 2.71 -12.51 8.34
N ARG A 339 1.94 -13.59 8.14
CA ARG A 339 2.48 -14.96 8.12
C ARG A 339 3.40 -15.18 6.91
N ILE A 340 2.99 -14.74 5.72
CA ILE A 340 3.82 -14.87 4.51
C ILE A 340 5.14 -14.10 4.67
N GLU A 341 5.10 -12.89 5.23
CA GLU A 341 6.32 -12.12 5.50
C GLU A 341 7.27 -12.85 6.45
N ARG A 342 6.75 -13.41 7.55
CA ARG A 342 7.56 -14.18 8.50
C ARG A 342 8.18 -15.40 7.85
N GLU A 343 7.39 -16.20 7.13
CA GLU A 343 7.90 -17.38 6.42
C GLU A 343 8.97 -17.04 5.39
N ALA A 344 8.80 -15.93 4.67
CA ALA A 344 9.77 -15.47 3.72
C ALA A 344 11.05 -14.96 4.41
N SER A 345 10.92 -14.21 5.51
CA SER A 345 12.07 -13.84 6.35
C SER A 345 12.82 -15.07 6.86
N ASP A 346 12.11 -16.06 7.42
CA ASP A 346 12.70 -17.29 7.95
C ASP A 346 13.42 -18.09 6.85
N THR A 347 12.84 -18.14 5.64
CA THR A 347 13.45 -18.78 4.48
C THR A 347 14.73 -18.05 4.05
N ALA A 348 14.73 -16.72 4.06
CA ALA A 348 15.91 -15.92 3.71
C ALA A 348 17.07 -16.10 4.71
N HIS A 349 16.78 -16.36 5.98
CA HIS A 349 17.78 -16.57 7.04
C HIS A 349 18.20 -18.06 7.21
N SER A 350 17.55 -19.00 6.52
CA SER A 350 17.86 -20.43 6.64
C SER A 350 19.14 -20.82 5.87
N PRO A 351 19.97 -21.76 6.37
CA PRO A 351 21.09 -22.33 5.62
C PRO A 351 20.69 -22.97 4.28
N LEU A 352 19.44 -23.46 4.19
CA LEU A 352 18.84 -23.98 2.96
C LEU A 352 18.30 -22.87 2.03
N GLY A 353 18.14 -21.65 2.53
CA GLY A 353 17.74 -20.47 1.75
C GLY A 353 18.74 -20.12 0.64
N VAL A 354 20.00 -20.56 0.77
CA VAL A 354 21.01 -20.47 -0.29
C VAL A 354 20.62 -21.30 -1.54
N ALA A 355 19.87 -22.39 -1.36
CA ALA A 355 19.49 -23.30 -2.44
C ALA A 355 18.21 -22.89 -3.17
N LEU A 356 17.34 -22.09 -2.53
CA LEU A 356 16.10 -21.54 -3.09
C LEU A 356 15.98 -20.07 -2.65
N PRO A 357 16.82 -19.17 -3.17
CA PRO A 357 16.82 -17.78 -2.74
C PRO A 357 15.45 -17.17 -3.05
N ILE A 358 14.83 -16.56 -2.04
CA ILE A 358 13.76 -15.59 -2.28
C ILE A 358 14.40 -14.49 -3.13
N PRO A 359 13.81 -14.14 -4.28
CA PRO A 359 14.31 -13.04 -5.08
C PRO A 359 14.48 -11.79 -4.20
N PRO A 360 15.64 -11.09 -4.20
CA PRO A 360 15.86 -9.97 -3.31
C PRO A 360 14.80 -8.88 -3.41
N TRP A 361 14.18 -8.71 -4.58
CA TRP A 361 13.10 -7.75 -4.72
C TRP A 361 11.82 -8.16 -3.97
N GLU A 362 11.53 -9.46 -3.84
CA GLU A 362 10.41 -9.91 -3.00
C GLU A 362 10.68 -9.51 -1.56
N THR A 363 11.92 -9.70 -1.07
CA THR A 363 12.29 -9.23 0.28
C THR A 363 12.13 -7.72 0.47
N MET A 364 12.23 -6.92 -0.60
CA MET A 364 11.97 -5.48 -0.55
C MET A 364 10.47 -5.15 -0.49
N LEU A 365 9.62 -5.91 -1.18
CA LEU A 365 8.17 -5.66 -1.17
C LEU A 365 7.51 -6.21 0.10
N LEU A 366 8.07 -7.25 0.71
CA LEU A 366 7.45 -7.96 1.82
C LEU A 366 6.93 -7.02 2.91
N PRO A 367 7.69 -6.09 3.53
CA PRO A 367 7.15 -5.23 4.60
C PRO A 367 5.93 -4.39 4.19
N ALA A 368 5.77 -4.12 2.90
CA ALA A 368 4.65 -3.36 2.37
C ALA A 368 3.35 -4.20 2.26
N VAL A 369 3.46 -5.54 2.25
CA VAL A 369 2.34 -6.49 2.10
C VAL A 369 1.43 -6.47 3.33
N SER A 370 1.97 -6.67 4.53
CA SER A 370 1.24 -6.54 5.81
C SER A 370 0.77 -5.11 6.01
N SER A 371 1.61 -4.12 5.68
CA SER A 371 1.23 -2.71 5.75
C SER A 371 -0.03 -2.41 4.92
N MET A 372 -0.15 -2.98 3.71
CA MET A 372 -1.34 -2.86 2.88
C MET A 372 -2.53 -3.61 3.47
N ALA A 373 -2.34 -4.81 4.01
CA ALA A 373 -3.40 -5.58 4.63
C ALA A 373 -4.00 -4.85 5.84
N SER A 374 -3.14 -4.39 6.74
CA SER A 374 -3.47 -3.49 7.86
C SER A 374 -4.14 -2.20 7.40
N ALA A 375 -3.79 -1.66 6.23
CA ALA A 375 -4.43 -0.46 5.69
C ALA A 375 -5.87 -0.72 5.24
N PHE A 376 -6.16 -1.88 4.63
CA PHE A 376 -7.54 -2.28 4.28
C PHE A 376 -8.43 -2.43 5.53
N GLU A 377 -7.91 -3.08 6.58
CA GLU A 377 -8.65 -3.23 7.84
C GLU A 377 -8.94 -1.86 8.48
N ARG A 378 -7.94 -0.97 8.54
CA ARG A 378 -8.11 0.40 9.06
C ARG A 378 -9.08 1.24 8.24
N ASP A 379 -9.08 1.12 6.92
CA ASP A 379 -10.01 1.83 6.04
C ASP A 379 -11.46 1.42 6.31
N GLU A 380 -11.73 0.12 6.37
CA GLU A 380 -13.08 -0.38 6.63
C GLU A 380 -13.55 -0.12 8.06
N GLU A 381 -12.67 -0.21 9.05
CA GLU A 381 -12.98 0.18 10.43
C GLU A 381 -13.29 1.68 10.53
N SER A 382 -12.51 2.53 9.85
CA SER A 382 -12.77 3.96 9.75
C SER A 382 -14.11 4.26 9.07
N ARG A 383 -14.46 3.52 8.00
CA ARG A 383 -15.76 3.63 7.33
C ARG A 383 -16.92 3.29 8.28
N ARG A 384 -16.82 2.17 9.02
CA ARG A 384 -17.81 1.73 10.02
C ARG A 384 -17.98 2.76 11.13
N LEU A 385 -16.88 3.25 11.70
CA LEU A 385 -16.90 4.29 12.73
C LEU A 385 -17.58 5.57 12.24
N THR A 386 -17.26 6.01 11.02
CA THR A 386 -17.88 7.20 10.41
C THR A 386 -19.37 6.99 10.19
N ARG A 387 -19.78 5.83 9.69
CA ARG A 387 -21.18 5.47 9.47
C ARG A 387 -21.97 5.42 10.77
N ALA A 388 -21.42 4.81 11.82
CA ALA A 388 -22.01 4.79 13.16
C ALA A 388 -22.16 6.21 13.72
N SER A 389 -21.14 7.05 13.57
CA SER A 389 -21.16 8.45 14.01
C SER A 389 -22.25 9.27 13.30
N LEU A 390 -22.37 9.13 11.98
CA LEU A 390 -23.44 9.76 11.20
C LEU A 390 -24.83 9.26 11.62
N ALA A 391 -24.98 7.98 11.92
CA ALA A 391 -26.25 7.40 12.37
C ALA A 391 -26.67 7.93 13.75
N ILE A 392 -25.74 8.06 14.69
CA ILE A 392 -25.98 8.71 15.98
C ILE A 392 -26.44 10.16 15.77
N HIS A 393 -25.75 10.90 14.90
CA HIS A 393 -26.09 12.28 14.60
C HIS A 393 -27.49 12.40 13.97
N ARG A 394 -27.83 11.51 13.03
CA ARG A 394 -29.16 11.41 12.40
C ARG A 394 -30.25 11.07 13.40
N PHE A 395 -30.00 10.11 14.29
CA PHE A 395 -30.93 9.75 15.37
C PHE A 395 -31.27 10.98 16.22
N ARG A 396 -30.24 11.73 16.63
CA ARG A 396 -30.41 12.98 17.38
C ARG A 396 -31.19 14.04 16.62
N LEU A 397 -30.98 14.21 15.31
CA LEU A 397 -31.75 15.15 14.50
C LEU A 397 -33.25 14.78 14.43
N ARG A 398 -33.57 13.48 14.37
CA ARG A 398 -34.94 12.98 14.26
C ARG A 398 -35.70 12.92 15.58
N ILE A 399 -35.05 12.43 16.63
CA ILE A 399 -35.67 12.13 17.92
C ILE A 399 -35.51 13.32 18.90
N GLY A 400 -34.48 14.15 18.71
CA GLY A 400 -34.16 15.27 19.60
C GLY A 400 -33.26 14.89 20.79
N ASP A 401 -32.95 13.61 20.95
CA ASP A 401 -32.09 13.05 22.00
C ASP A 401 -31.06 12.05 21.42
N TRP A 402 -30.04 11.70 22.18
CA TRP A 402 -29.03 10.70 21.80
C TRP A 402 -29.56 9.28 21.98
N PRO A 403 -29.11 8.29 21.18
CA PRO A 403 -29.49 6.90 21.40
C PRO A 403 -28.94 6.42 22.75
N ALA A 404 -29.71 5.60 23.47
CA ALA A 404 -29.29 5.06 24.77
C ALA A 404 -28.15 4.04 24.64
N SER A 405 -28.04 3.40 23.47
CA SER A 405 -26.98 2.47 23.12
C SER A 405 -26.80 2.36 21.61
N LEU A 406 -25.65 1.85 21.15
CA LEU A 406 -25.43 1.60 19.71
C LEU A 406 -26.41 0.57 19.11
N ALA A 407 -26.97 -0.33 19.93
CA ALA A 407 -27.93 -1.34 19.47
C ALA A 407 -29.26 -0.72 19.01
N GLU A 408 -29.62 0.47 19.53
CA GLU A 408 -30.82 1.20 19.13
C GLU A 408 -30.75 1.65 17.66
N LEU A 409 -29.55 1.85 17.12
CA LEU A 409 -29.32 2.23 15.74
C LEU A 409 -29.69 1.12 14.74
N HIS A 410 -29.85 -0.13 15.19
CA HIS A 410 -30.32 -1.23 14.33
C HIS A 410 -31.72 -0.98 13.78
N ALA A 411 -32.61 -0.37 14.57
CA ALA A 411 -33.95 0.02 14.12
C ALA A 411 -33.91 1.08 13.00
N HIS A 412 -32.75 1.72 12.80
CA HIS A 412 -32.50 2.76 11.81
C HIS A 412 -31.55 2.32 10.69
N GLY A 413 -31.39 1.01 10.49
CA GLY A 413 -30.73 0.44 9.31
C GLY A 413 -29.21 0.30 9.40
N LEU A 414 -28.64 0.40 10.61
CA LEU A 414 -27.26 -0.04 10.83
C LEU A 414 -27.23 -1.53 11.17
N SER A 415 -26.26 -2.24 10.60
CA SER A 415 -25.99 -3.63 10.98
C SER A 415 -25.17 -3.68 12.27
N SER A 416 -25.17 -4.85 12.94
CA SER A 416 -24.28 -5.08 14.09
C SER A 416 -22.80 -4.95 13.72
N GLU A 417 -22.46 -5.23 12.47
CA GLU A 417 -21.09 -5.07 11.96
C GLU A 417 -20.68 -3.60 11.88
N ASP A 418 -21.60 -2.69 11.55
CA ASP A 418 -21.34 -1.25 11.41
C ASP A 418 -21.02 -0.57 12.74
N VAL A 419 -21.40 -1.18 13.87
CA VAL A 419 -21.15 -0.67 15.23
C VAL A 419 -20.10 -1.49 15.97
N SER A 420 -19.28 -2.26 15.25
CA SER A 420 -18.28 -3.14 15.81
C SER A 420 -16.95 -3.09 15.06
N THR A 421 -15.88 -3.31 15.82
CA THR A 421 -14.54 -3.59 15.31
C THR A 421 -14.49 -5.00 14.70
N PHE A 422 -13.50 -5.25 13.84
CA PHE A 422 -13.31 -6.57 13.23
C PHE A 422 -13.02 -7.70 14.23
N HIS A 423 -12.34 -7.36 15.34
CA HIS A 423 -11.73 -8.38 16.19
C HIS A 423 -12.12 -8.27 17.67
N ARG A 424 -12.75 -7.18 18.10
CA ARG A 424 -12.90 -6.85 19.54
C ARG A 424 -14.31 -6.48 19.96
N GLY A 425 -15.29 -6.73 19.10
CA GLY A 425 -16.69 -6.46 19.41
C GLY A 425 -17.06 -4.99 19.21
N PRO A 426 -18.09 -4.49 19.93
CA PRO A 426 -18.71 -3.20 19.64
C PRO A 426 -17.76 -2.02 19.85
N PHE A 427 -18.01 -0.91 19.16
CA PHE A 427 -17.38 0.37 19.47
C PHE A 427 -17.75 0.84 20.87
N GLY A 428 -16.86 1.61 21.49
CA GLY A 428 -17.19 2.31 22.73
C GLY A 428 -18.13 3.48 22.44
N TYR A 429 -19.09 3.71 23.32
CA TYR A 429 -20.08 4.79 23.18
C TYR A 429 -20.46 5.35 24.54
N SER A 430 -20.52 6.68 24.63
CA SER A 430 -21.00 7.38 25.82
C SER A 430 -21.67 8.69 25.45
N VAL A 431 -22.52 9.17 26.35
CA VAL A 431 -23.15 10.49 26.27
C VAL A 431 -22.83 11.23 27.57
N ASP A 432 -22.18 12.38 27.46
CA ASP A 432 -21.84 13.22 28.61
C ASP A 432 -21.90 14.70 28.21
N GLY A 433 -22.38 15.55 29.11
CA GLY A 433 -22.43 17.01 28.89
C GLY A 433 -23.23 17.46 27.66
N GLY A 434 -24.13 16.63 27.14
CA GLY A 434 -24.87 16.90 25.90
C GLY A 434 -24.09 16.58 24.61
N GLU A 435 -22.92 15.95 24.72
CA GLU A 435 -22.13 15.42 23.61
C GLU A 435 -22.24 13.89 23.59
N ALA A 436 -22.36 13.32 22.39
CA ALA A 436 -22.15 11.89 22.19
C ALA A 436 -20.71 11.65 21.74
N ARG A 437 -20.09 10.62 22.30
CA ARG A 437 -18.74 10.16 21.93
C ARG A 437 -18.81 8.72 21.49
N ILE A 438 -18.14 8.43 20.39
CA ILE A 438 -17.94 7.06 19.90
C ILE A 438 -16.46 6.88 19.59
N TRP A 439 -15.90 5.74 19.98
CA TRP A 439 -14.48 5.49 19.78
C TRP A 439 -14.19 4.05 19.37
N THR A 440 -13.12 3.91 18.59
CA THR A 440 -12.54 2.62 18.23
C THR A 440 -11.09 2.52 18.68
N TYR A 441 -10.49 1.35 18.58
CA TYR A 441 -9.15 1.03 19.07
C TYR A 441 -8.21 0.73 17.93
N ASN A 442 -6.91 0.74 18.24
CA ASN A 442 -5.93 0.31 17.25
C ASN A 442 -6.08 -1.19 16.96
N PRO A 443 -6.40 -1.60 15.72
CA PRO A 443 -6.52 -3.01 15.39
C PRO A 443 -5.20 -3.76 15.65
N SER A 444 -4.05 -3.10 15.49
CA SER A 444 -2.72 -3.70 15.65
C SER A 444 -2.31 -3.98 17.11
N LYS A 445 -2.81 -3.23 18.10
CA LYS A 445 -2.44 -3.41 19.51
C LYS A 445 -3.45 -4.27 20.23
N LYS A 446 -3.15 -5.54 20.57
CA LYS A 446 -4.09 -6.56 21.12
C LYS A 446 -4.84 -6.23 22.43
N ASP A 447 -4.80 -5.00 22.92
CA ASP A 447 -5.37 -4.62 24.21
C ASP A 447 -6.91 -4.72 24.22
N ALA A 448 -7.52 -5.03 25.36
CA ALA A 448 -8.98 -5.03 25.47
C ALA A 448 -9.53 -3.60 25.24
N VAL A 449 -10.78 -3.51 24.77
CA VAL A 449 -11.59 -2.28 24.72
C VAL A 449 -11.74 -1.73 26.14
N PRO A 450 -11.10 -0.61 26.55
CA PRO A 450 -11.44 0.05 27.80
C PRO A 450 -12.92 0.43 27.80
N LEU A 451 -13.58 0.10 28.90
CA LEU A 451 -15.01 0.38 29.13
C LEU A 451 -15.29 1.89 29.20
N ASP A 452 -14.28 2.67 29.60
CA ASP A 452 -14.41 4.11 29.79
C ASP A 452 -13.98 4.88 28.53
N CYS A 453 -14.65 6.02 28.29
CA CYS A 453 -14.31 6.92 27.21
C CYS A 453 -12.90 7.50 27.44
N PRO A 454 -11.97 7.37 26.48
CA PRO A 454 -10.65 7.98 26.60
C PRO A 454 -10.76 9.52 26.57
N ALA A 455 -9.81 10.19 27.21
CA ALA A 455 -9.69 11.64 27.09
C ALA A 455 -9.25 12.02 25.66
N LEU A 456 -9.70 13.17 25.16
CA LEU A 456 -9.37 13.61 23.79
C LEU A 456 -7.87 13.89 23.59
N ASP A 457 -7.16 14.21 24.66
CA ASP A 457 -5.72 14.49 24.69
C ASP A 457 -4.89 13.32 25.23
N ASP A 458 -5.51 12.14 25.42
CA ASP A 458 -4.81 10.94 25.88
C ASP A 458 -3.84 10.44 24.81
N LYS A 459 -2.55 10.70 25.04
CA LYS A 459 -1.45 10.28 24.15
C LYS A 459 -1.21 8.77 24.17
N GLU A 460 -1.69 8.07 25.19
CA GLU A 460 -1.60 6.62 25.30
C GLU A 460 -2.75 5.92 24.55
N PHE A 461 -3.83 6.66 24.25
CA PHE A 461 -4.91 6.15 23.44
C PHE A 461 -4.52 6.12 21.96
N HIS A 462 -4.44 4.91 21.40
CA HIS A 462 -4.04 4.70 20.00
C HIS A 462 -5.21 4.46 19.04
N GLY A 463 -6.41 4.87 19.43
CA GLY A 463 -7.64 4.72 18.65
C GLY A 463 -8.10 6.00 17.95
N ALA A 464 -9.35 5.99 17.48
CA ALA A 464 -10.02 7.18 16.98
C ALA A 464 -11.22 7.50 17.88
N ILE A 465 -11.40 8.77 18.20
CA ILE A 465 -12.55 9.28 18.98
C ILE A 465 -13.30 10.26 18.08
N VAL A 466 -14.60 10.07 17.95
CA VAL A 466 -15.49 10.99 17.25
C VAL A 466 -16.40 11.65 18.28
N VAL A 467 -16.39 12.98 18.30
CA VAL A 467 -17.25 13.80 19.15
C VAL A 467 -18.39 14.35 18.31
N ILE A 468 -19.61 14.17 18.79
CA ILE A 468 -20.83 14.63 18.13
C ILE A 468 -21.51 15.60 19.09
N ARG A 469 -21.61 16.86 18.69
CA ARG A 469 -22.15 17.92 19.53
C ARG A 469 -23.59 18.25 19.15
N LYS A 470 -24.38 18.65 20.15
CA LYS A 470 -25.66 19.31 19.95
C LYS A 470 -25.42 20.81 19.83
N ARG A 471 -26.07 21.47 18.87
CA ARG A 471 -26.10 22.93 18.75
C ARG A 471 -26.54 23.49 20.08
N SER A 472 -25.62 24.17 20.77
CA SER A 472 -26.05 24.98 21.92
C SER A 472 -26.95 26.06 21.36
N ASP A 473 -28.15 26.23 21.93
CA ASP A 473 -29.09 27.32 21.62
C ASP A 473 -28.53 28.70 22.05
N ARG A 474 -27.20 28.88 22.05
CA ARG A 474 -26.57 30.16 22.33
C ARG A 474 -26.95 31.13 21.19
N PRO A 475 -27.62 32.24 21.54
CA PRO A 475 -28.18 33.20 20.59
C PRO A 475 -27.12 33.91 19.77
#